data_AF-A0A497BMI2-F1
#
_entry.id   AF-A0A497BMI2-F1
#
_cell.length_a   1.000
_cell.length_b   1.000
_cell.length_c   1.000
_cell.angle_alpha   90.00
_cell.angle_beta   90.00
_cell.angle_gamma   90.00
#
_symmetry.space_group_name_H-M   'P 1'
#
loop_
_entity.id
_entity.type
_entity.pdbx_description
1 polymer ?
#
loop_
_entity_poly.entity_id
_entity_poly.type
_entity_poly.pdbx_seq_one_letter_code
_entity_poly.pdbx_strand_id
1 'polypeptide(L)'
;LLQGDRDGFRALARANMEEFARHGVKKIITACPEGYHTLRVDYPKLLGDTGIEVLHLTEVLAPLVGNGLELGKLEKRVTYHDSCKLGRCSGLYDEPRGLLKAVEGLDLVEMEQARDKSLCCGGSPWANCGLVNRQVQEWLLGQAEATGADLLVTGCPKCKIHLRCAQKIGDGKVPQIEIQDMATLLAQSLGAGGKVDG
;
A
#
# COMPACT_ATOMS: atom_id res chain seq x y z
N LEU A 1 1.84 -19.74 3.09
CA LEU A 1 1.03 -19.26 1.96
C LEU A 1 -0.40 -19.33 2.41
N LEU A 2 -1.08 -18.20 2.41
CA LEU A 2 -2.00 -17.81 3.50
C LEU A 2 -3.25 -18.71 3.69
N GLN A 3 -3.53 -19.63 2.75
CA GLN A 3 -4.61 -20.62 2.82
C GLN A 3 -4.12 -22.08 3.04
N GLY A 4 -2.81 -22.30 3.19
CA GLY A 4 -2.23 -23.62 3.43
C GLY A 4 -1.90 -24.44 2.18
N ASP A 5 -2.46 -24.11 1.00
CA ASP A 5 -2.13 -24.78 -0.27
C ASP A 5 -0.74 -24.35 -0.78
N ARG A 6 0.27 -25.13 -0.41
CA ARG A 6 1.67 -24.89 -0.78
C ARG A 6 1.97 -25.35 -2.20
N ASP A 7 1.35 -26.44 -2.64
CA ASP A 7 1.64 -27.03 -3.94
C ASP A 7 1.00 -26.22 -5.06
N GLY A 8 -0.25 -25.79 -4.89
CA GLY A 8 -0.92 -24.89 -5.84
C GLY A 8 -0.20 -23.56 -5.95
N PHE A 9 0.25 -22.97 -4.83
CA PHE A 9 1.04 -21.75 -4.89
C PHE A 9 2.39 -21.95 -5.61
N ARG A 10 3.08 -23.08 -5.36
CA ARG A 10 4.34 -23.37 -6.05
C ARG A 10 4.13 -23.56 -7.55
N ALA A 11 3.05 -24.21 -7.95
CA ALA A 11 2.67 -24.36 -9.36
C ALA A 11 2.39 -23.00 -10.01
N LEU A 12 1.61 -22.13 -9.36
CA LEU A 12 1.34 -20.78 -9.84
C LEU A 12 2.60 -19.92 -9.91
N ALA A 13 3.50 -20.03 -8.92
CA ALA A 13 4.77 -19.32 -8.94
C ALA A 13 5.62 -19.73 -10.14
N ARG A 14 5.70 -21.03 -10.47
CA ARG A 14 6.40 -21.51 -11.67
C ARG A 14 5.77 -21.00 -12.96
N ALA A 15 4.45 -21.12 -13.08
CA ALA A 15 3.73 -20.65 -14.27
C ALA A 15 3.96 -19.14 -14.53
N ASN A 16 3.93 -18.33 -13.46
CA ASN A 16 4.23 -16.91 -13.56
C ASN A 16 5.69 -16.65 -14.00
N MET A 17 6.65 -17.38 -13.43
CA MET A 17 8.06 -17.24 -13.81
C MET A 17 8.34 -17.67 -15.26
N GLU A 18 7.70 -18.73 -15.74
CA GLU A 18 7.75 -19.17 -17.13
C GLU A 18 7.22 -18.09 -18.08
N GLU A 19 6.09 -17.48 -17.73
CA GLU A 19 5.50 -16.40 -18.52
C GLU A 19 6.38 -15.15 -18.53
N PHE A 20 6.94 -14.77 -17.38
CA PHE A 20 7.91 -13.66 -17.29
C PHE A 20 9.15 -13.93 -18.13
N ALA A 21 9.66 -15.16 -18.11
CA ALA A 21 10.81 -15.56 -18.92
C ALA A 21 10.49 -15.51 -20.42
N ARG A 22 9.30 -15.98 -20.83
CA ARG A 22 8.81 -15.95 -22.22
C ARG A 22 8.76 -14.53 -22.78
N HIS A 23 8.46 -13.56 -21.93
CA HIS A 23 8.42 -12.13 -22.27
C HIS A 23 9.72 -11.38 -21.98
N GLY A 24 10.77 -12.05 -21.52
CA GLY A 24 12.05 -11.42 -21.20
C GLY A 24 11.98 -10.39 -20.07
N VAL A 25 11.01 -10.52 -19.16
CA VAL A 25 10.81 -9.58 -18.05
C VAL A 25 12.03 -9.61 -17.11
N LYS A 26 12.64 -8.45 -16.89
CA LYS A 26 13.77 -8.26 -15.96
C LYS A 26 13.43 -7.38 -14.76
N LYS A 27 12.38 -6.57 -14.89
CA LYS A 27 11.95 -5.62 -13.87
C LYS A 27 10.43 -5.62 -13.77
N ILE A 28 9.90 -5.68 -12.55
CA ILE A 28 8.48 -5.57 -12.25
C ILE A 28 8.28 -4.41 -11.27
N ILE A 29 7.40 -3.48 -11.63
CA ILE A 29 6.95 -2.40 -10.75
C ILE A 29 5.50 -2.69 -10.36
N THR A 30 5.18 -2.66 -9.07
CA THR A 30 3.83 -2.89 -8.58
C THR A 30 3.41 -1.91 -7.50
N ALA A 31 2.14 -1.52 -7.52
CA ALA A 31 1.53 -0.68 -6.48
C ALA A 31 0.84 -1.51 -5.38
N CYS A 32 0.89 -2.84 -5.46
CA CYS A 32 0.27 -3.72 -4.48
C CYS A 32 1.32 -4.35 -3.57
N PRO A 33 1.32 -4.04 -2.26
CA PRO A 33 2.28 -4.62 -1.31
C PRO A 33 2.23 -6.15 -1.20
N GLU A 34 1.07 -6.78 -1.43
CA GLU A 34 0.94 -8.25 -1.45
C GLU A 34 1.70 -8.85 -2.64
N GLY A 35 1.51 -8.28 -3.83
CA GLY A 35 2.21 -8.68 -5.04
C GLY A 35 3.71 -8.41 -4.93
N TYR A 36 4.08 -7.23 -4.41
CA TYR A 36 5.46 -6.85 -4.14
C TYR A 36 6.15 -7.90 -3.27
N HIS A 37 5.61 -8.17 -2.07
CA HIS A 37 6.22 -9.13 -1.15
C HIS A 37 6.26 -10.54 -1.73
N THR A 38 5.20 -10.95 -2.45
CA THR A 38 5.13 -12.27 -3.08
C THR A 38 6.25 -12.45 -4.11
N LEU A 39 6.40 -11.50 -5.03
CA LEU A 39 7.37 -11.55 -6.10
C LEU A 39 8.81 -11.34 -5.60
N ARG A 40 9.00 -10.41 -4.64
CA ARG A 40 10.32 -10.03 -4.12
C ARG A 40 10.87 -10.99 -3.08
N VAL A 41 10.01 -11.61 -2.27
CA VAL A 41 10.42 -12.40 -1.09
C VAL A 41 9.96 -13.85 -1.19
N ASP A 42 8.68 -14.11 -1.46
CA ASP A 42 8.15 -15.48 -1.43
C ASP A 42 8.65 -16.32 -2.62
N TYR A 43 8.68 -15.75 -3.83
CA TYR A 43 9.14 -16.46 -5.03
C TYR A 43 10.62 -16.89 -4.92
N PRO A 44 11.56 -16.00 -4.56
CA PRO A 44 12.95 -16.41 -4.37
C PRO A 44 13.15 -17.50 -3.31
N LYS A 45 12.38 -17.45 -2.21
CA LYS A 45 12.41 -18.50 -1.17
C LYS A 45 11.94 -19.86 -1.67
N LEU A 46 11.08 -19.91 -2.68
CA LEU A 46 10.49 -21.15 -3.19
C LEU A 46 11.20 -21.71 -4.41
N LEU A 47 11.70 -20.85 -5.29
CA LEU A 47 12.21 -21.21 -6.61
C LEU A 47 13.72 -20.97 -6.76
N GLY A 48 14.37 -20.32 -5.80
CA GLY A 48 15.74 -19.81 -5.94
C GLY A 48 15.74 -18.43 -6.60
N ASP A 49 16.93 -17.93 -6.95
CA ASP A 49 17.06 -16.62 -7.59
C ASP A 49 16.18 -16.54 -8.85
N THR A 50 15.30 -15.54 -8.87
CA THR A 50 14.36 -15.32 -9.96
C THR A 50 14.97 -14.45 -11.06
N GLY A 51 16.08 -13.73 -10.80
CA GLY A 51 16.71 -12.81 -11.74
C GLY A 51 15.83 -11.60 -12.13
N ILE A 52 14.74 -11.35 -11.40
CA ILE A 52 13.81 -10.24 -11.63
C ILE A 52 13.98 -9.20 -10.51
N GLU A 53 14.23 -7.95 -10.91
CA GLU A 53 14.17 -6.80 -10.01
C GLU A 53 12.71 -6.44 -9.75
N VAL A 54 12.28 -6.47 -8.48
CA VAL A 54 10.90 -6.15 -8.10
C VAL A 54 10.92 -4.92 -7.23
N LEU A 55 10.23 -3.87 -7.68
CA LEU A 55 10.13 -2.58 -7.00
C LEU A 55 8.67 -2.26 -6.67
N HIS A 56 8.45 -1.69 -5.51
CA HIS A 56 7.18 -1.06 -5.18
C HIS A 56 7.13 0.32 -5.85
N LEU A 57 5.94 0.78 -6.22
CA LEU A 57 5.74 2.08 -6.87
C LEU A 57 6.42 3.23 -6.09
N THR A 58 6.40 3.18 -4.76
CA THR A 58 7.02 4.22 -3.92
C THR A 58 8.54 4.26 -4.04
N GLU A 59 9.20 3.11 -4.21
CA GLU A 59 10.66 3.04 -4.42
C GLU A 59 11.07 3.65 -5.76
N VAL A 60 10.17 3.62 -6.74
CA VAL A 60 10.39 4.22 -8.07
C VAL A 60 10.14 5.74 -8.04
N LEU A 61 9.05 6.17 -7.42
CA LEU A 61 8.65 7.58 -7.45
C LEU A 61 9.44 8.46 -6.48
N ALA A 62 9.78 7.95 -5.28
CA ALA A 62 10.48 8.74 -4.27
C ALA A 62 11.79 9.38 -4.77
N PRO A 63 12.70 8.67 -5.48
CA PRO A 63 13.92 9.30 -5.99
C PRO A 63 13.70 10.28 -7.15
N LEU A 64 12.55 10.21 -7.84
CA LEU A 64 12.23 11.10 -8.96
C LEU A 64 11.73 12.47 -8.47
N VAL A 65 11.24 12.57 -7.23
CA VAL A 65 10.77 13.85 -6.67
C VAL A 65 11.92 14.88 -6.69
N GLY A 66 11.69 16.02 -7.34
CA GLY A 66 12.71 17.06 -7.53
C GLY A 66 13.80 16.71 -8.56
N ASN A 67 13.72 15.53 -9.16
CA ASN A 67 14.62 14.99 -10.19
C ASN A 67 13.80 14.42 -11.36
N GLY A 68 12.91 15.24 -11.93
CA GLY A 68 12.05 14.87 -13.06
C GLY A 68 10.60 14.52 -12.68
N LEU A 69 10.26 14.48 -11.39
CA LEU A 69 8.89 14.46 -10.89
C LEU A 69 8.66 15.67 -9.98
N GLU A 70 7.83 16.60 -10.44
CA GLU A 70 7.37 17.75 -9.68
C GLU A 70 5.91 17.54 -9.29
N LEU A 71 5.64 17.46 -7.98
CA LEU A 71 4.30 17.28 -7.45
C LEU A 71 3.63 18.66 -7.28
N GLY A 72 2.39 18.79 -7.75
CA GLY A 72 1.60 20.01 -7.59
C GLY A 72 0.99 20.16 -6.19
N LYS A 73 0.32 21.29 -5.98
CA LYS A 73 -0.21 21.68 -4.67
C LYS A 73 -1.54 20.98 -4.33
N LEU A 74 -1.65 20.42 -3.13
CA LEU A 74 -2.89 19.88 -2.57
C LEU A 74 -3.05 20.35 -1.11
N GLU A 75 -3.99 21.25 -0.84
CA GLU A 75 -4.29 21.70 0.53
C GLU A 75 -5.21 20.70 1.22
N LYS A 76 -4.62 19.75 1.95
CA LYS A 76 -5.36 18.74 2.69
C LYS A 76 -4.56 18.22 3.88
N ARG A 77 -5.22 17.97 5.01
CA ARG A 77 -4.62 17.25 6.13
C ARG A 77 -4.84 15.76 5.94
N VAL A 78 -3.75 15.00 5.92
CA VAL A 78 -3.79 13.57 5.62
C VAL A 78 -3.11 12.77 6.72
N THR A 79 -3.54 11.54 6.92
CA THR A 79 -2.79 10.54 7.69
C THR A 79 -2.47 9.33 6.83
N TYR A 80 -1.48 8.54 7.24
CA TYR A 80 -0.98 7.42 6.45
C TYR A 80 -1.11 6.09 7.20
N HIS A 81 -1.74 5.11 6.55
CA HIS A 81 -1.77 3.74 7.01
C HIS A 81 -0.61 2.92 6.43
N ASP A 82 0.34 2.58 7.31
CA ASP A 82 1.40 1.62 7.00
C ASP A 82 0.83 0.20 6.87
N SER A 83 0.69 -0.27 5.64
CA SER A 83 0.22 -1.63 5.39
C SER A 83 1.25 -2.66 5.86
N CYS A 84 0.78 -3.79 6.39
CA CYS A 84 1.66 -4.80 6.99
C CYS A 84 2.71 -5.36 6.00
N LYS A 85 2.35 -5.56 4.73
CA LYS A 85 3.26 -6.08 3.72
C LYS A 85 4.30 -5.08 3.24
N LEU A 86 3.94 -3.79 3.16
CA LEU A 86 4.86 -2.73 2.74
C LEU A 86 5.80 -2.35 3.88
N GLY A 87 5.23 -2.12 5.07
CA GLY A 87 5.98 -1.80 6.28
C GLY A 87 6.65 -3.02 6.88
N ARG A 88 5.96 -3.74 7.79
CA ARG A 88 6.57 -4.79 8.62
C ARG A 88 7.28 -5.89 7.84
N CYS A 89 6.80 -6.25 6.66
CA CYS A 89 7.39 -7.35 5.89
C CYS A 89 8.45 -6.91 4.89
N SER A 90 8.52 -5.62 4.54
CA SER A 90 9.41 -5.13 3.46
C SER A 90 10.25 -3.92 3.83
N GLY A 91 10.03 -3.29 4.98
CA GLY A 91 10.81 -2.18 5.51
C GLY A 91 10.52 -0.81 4.87
N LEU A 92 9.54 -0.72 3.97
CA LEU A 92 9.24 0.51 3.24
C LEU A 92 8.31 1.41 4.05
N TYR A 93 8.92 2.34 4.77
CA TYR A 93 8.25 3.32 5.62
C TYR A 93 8.49 4.77 5.19
N ASP A 94 9.67 5.04 4.66
CA ASP A 94 10.13 6.41 4.42
C ASP A 94 9.78 6.90 3.01
N GLU A 95 9.81 6.02 2.01
CA GLU A 95 9.45 6.33 0.64
C GLU A 95 8.00 6.84 0.54
N PRO A 96 6.99 6.19 1.15
CA PRO A 96 5.62 6.71 1.14
C PRO A 96 5.51 8.08 1.83
N ARG A 97 6.25 8.30 2.92
CA ARG A 97 6.22 9.57 3.67
C ARG A 97 6.92 10.70 2.92
N GLY A 98 8.05 10.40 2.28
CA GLY A 98 8.78 11.33 1.42
C GLY A 98 7.90 11.83 0.28
N LEU A 99 7.18 10.92 -0.38
CA LEU A 99 6.22 11.27 -1.44
C LEU A 99 5.10 12.17 -0.94
N LEU A 100 4.51 11.89 0.23
CA LEU A 100 3.45 12.73 0.79
C LEU A 100 3.97 14.11 1.20
N LYS A 101 5.14 14.19 1.83
CA LYS A 101 5.76 15.46 2.26
C LYS A 101 6.21 16.33 1.10
N ALA A 102 6.44 15.74 -0.07
CA ALA A 102 6.82 16.45 -1.28
C ALA A 102 5.65 17.14 -1.97
N VAL A 103 4.40 16.79 -1.64
CA VAL A 103 3.22 17.48 -2.16
C VAL A 103 3.06 18.80 -1.40
N GLU A 104 3.18 19.93 -2.11
CA GLU A 104 3.01 21.25 -1.51
C GLU A 104 1.60 21.40 -0.91
N GLY A 105 1.51 21.94 0.32
CA GLY A 105 0.24 22.16 1.01
C GLY A 105 -0.36 20.93 1.68
N LEU A 106 0.24 19.74 1.51
CA LEU A 106 -0.21 18.51 2.16
C LEU A 106 0.33 18.42 3.59
N ASP A 107 -0.57 18.39 4.57
CA ASP A 107 -0.21 18.31 5.99
C ASP A 107 -0.32 16.85 6.46
N LEU A 108 0.82 16.16 6.58
CA LEU A 108 0.89 14.78 7.03
C LEU A 108 0.94 14.70 8.56
N VAL A 109 -0.11 14.12 9.16
CA VAL A 109 -0.19 13.77 10.58
C VAL A 109 -0.15 12.25 10.77
N GLU A 110 0.68 11.76 11.67
CA GLU A 110 0.78 10.33 11.98
C GLU A 110 -0.31 9.88 12.96
N MET A 111 -0.82 8.65 12.79
CA MET A 111 -1.62 7.97 13.80
C MET A 111 -0.75 7.58 15.01
N GLU A 112 -1.39 7.36 16.16
CA GLU A 112 -0.71 6.90 17.39
C GLU A 112 0.14 5.64 17.14
N GLN A 113 -0.43 4.68 16.40
CA GLN A 113 0.27 3.49 15.97
C GLN A 113 0.66 3.60 14.49
N ALA A 114 1.82 4.19 14.24
CA ALA A 114 2.43 4.29 12.92
C ALA A 114 3.60 3.30 12.74
N ARG A 115 4.08 3.18 11.51
CA ARG A 115 5.24 2.35 11.10
C ARG A 115 5.07 0.88 11.50
N ASP A 116 6.02 0.32 12.23
CA ASP A 116 6.04 -1.09 12.67
C ASP A 116 4.87 -1.43 13.61
N LYS A 117 4.36 -0.41 14.33
CA LYS A 117 3.23 -0.53 15.27
C LYS A 117 1.87 -0.46 14.59
N SER A 118 1.78 -0.06 13.33
CA SER A 118 0.51 0.10 12.60
C SER A 118 -0.37 -1.16 12.62
N LEU A 119 -1.65 -0.99 12.95
CA LEU A 119 -2.62 -2.08 12.94
C LEU A 119 -2.78 -2.67 11.52
N CYS A 120 -3.00 -3.97 11.41
CA CYS A 120 -3.35 -4.59 10.13
C CYS A 120 -4.77 -4.14 9.70
N CYS A 121 -5.08 -4.07 8.40
CA CYS A 121 -6.45 -3.80 7.93
C CYS A 121 -7.45 -4.95 8.19
N GLY A 122 -7.04 -6.01 8.88
CA GLY A 122 -7.88 -7.19 9.14
C GLY A 122 -8.18 -8.06 7.91
N GLY A 123 -7.68 -7.75 6.71
CA GLY A 123 -8.03 -8.46 5.47
C GLY A 123 -7.36 -9.82 5.24
N SER A 124 -7.08 -10.61 6.28
CA SER A 124 -6.44 -11.94 6.19
C SER A 124 -7.01 -12.75 5.01
N PRO A 125 -6.14 -13.42 4.23
CA PRO A 125 -6.06 -13.42 2.75
C PRO A 125 -7.41 -13.45 2.00
N TRP A 126 -8.27 -12.47 2.20
CA TRP A 126 -9.67 -12.49 1.74
C TRP A 126 -10.50 -13.68 2.26
N ALA A 127 -10.01 -14.40 3.27
CA ALA A 127 -10.61 -15.63 3.79
C ALA A 127 -11.56 -15.37 4.94
N ASN A 128 -11.21 -14.42 5.81
CA ASN A 128 -11.90 -14.19 7.07
C ASN A 128 -12.30 -12.72 7.15
N CYS A 129 -13.60 -12.44 7.09
CA CYS A 129 -14.21 -11.17 7.47
C CYS A 129 -15.11 -11.41 8.68
N GLY A 130 -14.50 -11.74 9.82
CA GLY A 130 -15.19 -12.02 11.08
C GLY A 130 -15.19 -10.83 12.04
N LEU A 131 -15.77 -11.04 13.23
CA LEU A 131 -15.88 -10.02 14.29
C LEU A 131 -14.52 -9.43 14.70
N VAL A 132 -13.49 -10.27 14.81
CA VAL A 132 -12.13 -9.82 15.18
C VAL A 132 -11.54 -8.91 14.11
N ASN A 133 -11.68 -9.28 12.83
CA ASN A 133 -11.19 -8.50 11.70
C ASN A 133 -11.85 -7.11 11.68
N ARG A 134 -13.16 -7.08 11.94
CA ARG A 134 -13.93 -5.85 12.05
C ARG A 134 -13.46 -4.97 13.21
N GLN A 135 -13.25 -5.54 14.39
CA GLN A 135 -12.77 -4.78 15.54
C GLN A 135 -11.41 -4.12 15.27
N VAL A 136 -10.49 -4.80 14.60
CA VAL A 136 -9.19 -4.23 14.21
C VAL A 136 -9.37 -3.09 13.20
N GLN A 137 -10.31 -3.22 12.25
CA GLN A 137 -10.62 -2.16 11.27
C GLN A 137 -11.22 -0.92 11.97
N GLU A 138 -12.12 -1.13 12.92
CA GLU A 138 -12.73 -0.07 13.74
C GLU A 138 -11.66 0.69 14.53
N TRP A 139 -10.72 -0.02 15.17
CA TRP A 139 -9.62 0.62 15.90
C TRP A 139 -8.69 1.41 14.99
N LEU A 140 -8.38 0.90 13.80
CA LEU A 140 -7.54 1.61 12.83
C LEU A 140 -8.24 2.88 12.33
N LEU A 141 -9.51 2.78 11.95
CA LEU A 141 -10.30 3.93 11.49
C LEU A 141 -10.51 4.96 12.61
N GLY A 142 -10.68 4.50 13.85
CA GLY A 142 -10.74 5.37 15.03
C GLY A 142 -9.44 6.13 15.26
N GLN A 143 -8.28 5.47 15.12
CA GLN A 143 -6.99 6.16 15.16
C GLN A 143 -6.85 7.18 14.04
N ALA A 144 -7.28 6.84 12.83
CA ALA A 144 -7.24 7.76 11.68
C ALA A 144 -8.10 9.00 11.93
N GLU A 145 -9.34 8.83 12.40
CA GLU A 145 -10.24 9.94 12.77
C GLU A 145 -9.68 10.79 13.91
N ALA A 146 -9.06 10.17 14.92
CA ALA A 146 -8.48 10.87 16.06
C ALA A 146 -7.31 11.80 15.69
N THR A 147 -6.68 11.61 14.52
CA THR A 147 -5.65 12.54 14.01
C THR A 147 -6.21 13.89 13.54
N GLY A 148 -7.53 13.97 13.33
CA GLY A 148 -8.21 15.10 12.70
C GLY A 148 -7.88 15.25 11.21
N ALA A 149 -7.38 14.21 10.55
CA ALA A 149 -7.12 14.23 9.11
C ALA A 149 -8.42 14.13 8.30
N ASP A 150 -8.45 14.81 7.16
CA ASP A 150 -9.56 14.74 6.20
C ASP A 150 -9.52 13.43 5.39
N LEU A 151 -8.34 12.82 5.28
CA LEU A 151 -8.08 11.69 4.40
C LEU A 151 -7.08 10.69 5.00
N LEU A 152 -7.47 9.42 5.01
CA LEU A 152 -6.60 8.29 5.26
C LEU A 152 -5.98 7.79 3.94
N VAL A 153 -4.67 7.94 3.81
CA VAL A 153 -3.91 7.48 2.65
C VAL A 153 -3.33 6.09 2.94
N THR A 154 -3.34 5.20 1.95
CA THR A 154 -2.65 3.91 2.06
C THR A 154 -1.88 3.56 0.80
N GLY A 155 -0.70 2.94 0.97
CA GLY A 155 0.05 2.33 -0.12
C GLY A 155 -0.48 0.96 -0.56
N CYS A 156 -1.59 0.48 0.01
CA CYS A 156 -2.12 -0.86 -0.26
C CYS A 156 -3.57 -0.83 -0.75
N PRO A 157 -3.84 -1.21 -2.02
CA PRO A 157 -5.22 -1.24 -2.54
C PRO A 157 -6.10 -2.23 -1.78
N LYS A 158 -5.54 -3.33 -1.28
CA LYS A 158 -6.26 -4.28 -0.42
C LYS A 158 -6.72 -3.62 0.89
N CYS A 159 -5.85 -2.84 1.54
CA CYS A 159 -6.23 -2.13 2.76
C CYS A 159 -7.39 -1.15 2.50
N LYS A 160 -7.32 -0.37 1.41
CA LYS A 160 -8.41 0.53 0.99
C LYS A 160 -9.75 -0.21 0.85
N ILE A 161 -9.77 -1.35 0.16
CA ILE A 161 -10.98 -2.14 -0.05
C ILE A 161 -11.57 -2.62 1.29
N HIS A 162 -10.74 -3.17 2.17
CA HIS A 162 -11.21 -3.74 3.45
C HIS A 162 -11.71 -2.67 4.42
N LEU A 163 -11.01 -1.53 4.51
CA LEU A 163 -11.43 -0.43 5.36
C LEU A 163 -12.73 0.20 4.85
N ARG A 164 -12.89 0.40 3.54
CA ARG A 164 -14.16 0.84 2.95
C ARG A 164 -15.29 -0.17 3.13
N CYS A 165 -14.99 -1.47 3.11
CA CYS A 165 -15.95 -2.52 3.40
C CYS A 165 -16.47 -2.39 4.86
N ALA A 166 -15.57 -2.16 5.82
CA ALA A 166 -15.92 -1.92 7.22
C ALA A 166 -16.83 -0.70 7.39
N GLN A 167 -16.53 0.40 6.68
CA GLN A 167 -17.36 1.61 6.68
C GLN A 167 -18.78 1.36 6.19
N LYS A 168 -18.97 0.48 5.19
CA LYS A 168 -20.28 0.18 4.59
C LYS A 168 -21.13 -0.83 5.35
N ILE A 169 -20.49 -1.85 5.94
CA ILE A 169 -21.17 -2.96 6.63
C ILE A 169 -21.27 -2.69 8.15
N GLY A 170 -20.70 -1.58 8.61
CA GLY A 170 -20.74 -1.14 10.00
C GLY A 170 -22.14 -0.94 10.57
N ASP A 171 -22.25 -0.88 11.90
CA ASP A 171 -23.47 -0.56 12.65
C ASP A 171 -23.67 0.96 12.79
N GLY A 172 -23.09 1.75 11.87
CA GLY A 172 -23.06 3.20 11.91
C GLY A 172 -22.03 3.82 12.87
N LYS A 173 -21.27 3.00 13.63
CA LYS A 173 -20.25 3.48 14.58
C LYS A 173 -18.83 3.52 14.02
N VAL A 174 -18.65 3.05 12.79
CA VAL A 174 -17.35 3.03 12.12
C VAL A 174 -17.05 4.43 11.56
N PRO A 175 -15.89 5.03 11.89
CA PRO A 175 -15.50 6.33 11.35
C PRO A 175 -15.55 6.39 9.83
N GLN A 176 -16.08 7.49 9.30
CA GLN A 176 -16.34 7.70 7.86
C GLN A 176 -15.28 8.60 7.21
N ILE A 177 -14.05 8.59 7.72
CA ILE A 177 -12.91 9.29 7.09
C ILE A 177 -12.74 8.82 5.64
N GLU A 178 -12.48 9.74 4.71
CA GLU A 178 -12.24 9.40 3.31
C GLU A 178 -10.97 8.54 3.20
N ILE A 179 -10.98 7.53 2.31
CA ILE A 179 -9.85 6.61 2.16
C ILE A 179 -9.39 6.57 0.71
N GLN A 180 -8.12 6.87 0.47
CA GLN A 180 -7.56 6.95 -0.87
C GLN A 180 -6.23 6.20 -0.97
N ASP A 181 -5.95 5.62 -2.13
CA ASP A 181 -4.63 5.05 -2.39
C ASP A 181 -3.63 6.15 -2.78
N MET A 182 -2.38 5.93 -2.41
CA MET A 182 -1.28 6.87 -2.67
C MET A 182 -1.13 7.23 -4.14
N ALA A 183 -1.27 6.27 -5.06
CA ALA A 183 -1.11 6.52 -6.50
C ALA A 183 -2.15 7.54 -7.00
N THR A 184 -3.40 7.41 -6.56
CA THR A 184 -4.47 8.36 -6.90
C THR A 184 -4.21 9.75 -6.32
N LEU A 185 -3.70 9.84 -5.08
CA LEU A 185 -3.35 11.13 -4.46
C LEU A 185 -2.22 11.84 -5.23
N LEU A 186 -1.16 11.10 -5.56
CA LEU A 186 -0.05 11.65 -6.34
C LEU A 186 -0.50 12.07 -7.74
N ALA A 187 -1.38 11.30 -8.39
CA ALA A 187 -1.96 11.68 -9.68
C ALA A 187 -2.81 12.96 -9.60
N GLN A 188 -3.56 13.16 -8.50
CA GLN A 188 -4.30 14.41 -8.27
C GLN A 188 -3.35 15.61 -8.12
N SER A 189 -2.24 15.43 -7.40
CA SER A 189 -1.20 16.45 -7.26
C SER A 189 -0.57 16.79 -8.62
N LEU A 190 -0.30 15.80 -9.47
CA LEU A 190 0.16 16.03 -10.85
C LEU A 190 -0.85 16.84 -11.68
N GLY A 191 -2.15 16.51 -11.58
CA GLY A 191 -3.21 17.28 -12.22
C GLY A 191 -3.38 18.70 -11.69
N ALA A 192 -2.86 18.98 -10.48
CA ALA A 192 -2.90 20.29 -9.83
C ALA A 192 -1.62 21.13 -10.09
N GLY A 193 -1.04 20.99 -11.29
CA GLY A 193 0.11 21.79 -11.73
C GLY A 193 1.47 21.10 -11.58
N GLY A 194 1.50 19.82 -11.20
CA GLY A 194 2.72 19.01 -11.24
C GLY A 194 3.17 18.68 -12.65
N LYS A 195 4.42 18.23 -12.79
CA LYS A 195 5.06 17.89 -14.07
C LYS A 195 5.88 16.61 -13.95
N VAL A 196 5.98 15.90 -15.06
CA VAL A 196 6.85 14.74 -15.21
C VAL A 196 7.72 14.99 -16.42
N ASP A 197 9.04 15.05 -16.22
CA ASP A 197 10.00 15.14 -17.31
C ASP A 197 10.36 13.72 -17.77
N GLY A 198 10.36 13.51 -19.09
CA GLY A 198 10.53 12.19 -19.74
C GLY A 198 11.98 11.84 -20.03
#